data_AF-A0A345YEJ3-F1
#
_entry.id   AF-A0A345YEJ3-F1
#
_cell.length_a   1.000
_cell.length_b   1.000
_cell.length_c   1.000
_cell.angle_alpha   90.00
_cell.angle_beta   90.00
_cell.angle_gamma   90.00
#
_symmetry.space_group_name_H-M   'P 1'
#
loop_
_entity.id
_entity.type
_entity.pdbx_description
1 polymer ?
#
loop_
_entity_poly.entity_id
_entity_poly.type
_entity_poly.pdbx_seq_one_letter_code
_entity_poly.pdbx_strand_id
1 'polypeptide(L)'
;MNGPAAPPGSETALAGAIGWINDLLLGSLATGLSILAVSLVGLLMLMGQMPIRQGMRVILGCFVLLGAPVIAVGLAGAWQSASPPAPQPMVFIPKETRGPLPSADYDPYAGASLRRN
;
A
#
# COMPACT_ATOMS: atom_id res chain seq x y z
N MET A 1 7.63 -2.50 42.84
CA MET A 1 9.10 -2.32 42.76
C MET A 1 9.53 -2.58 41.30
N ASN A 2 9.85 -1.54 40.53
CA ASN A 2 10.45 -1.68 39.20
C ASN A 2 11.97 -1.45 39.34
N GLY A 3 12.78 -2.36 38.80
CA GLY A 3 14.24 -2.39 38.94
C GLY A 3 14.99 -1.23 38.27
N PRO A 4 16.30 -1.08 38.55
CA PRO A 4 17.08 0.07 38.09
C PRO A 4 17.15 0.14 36.56
N ALA A 5 16.82 1.32 36.03
CA ALA A 5 16.93 1.67 34.62
C ALA A 5 18.38 1.53 34.15
N ALA A 6 18.61 0.66 33.16
CA ALA A 6 19.86 0.60 32.43
C ALA A 6 20.08 1.90 31.62
N PRO A 7 21.33 2.30 31.33
CA PRO A 7 21.62 3.59 30.71
C PRO A 7 21.02 3.67 29.29
N PRO A 8 20.30 4.75 28.94
CA PRO A 8 19.77 4.95 27.59
C PRO A 8 20.91 5.36 26.65
N GLY A 9 21.61 4.40 26.05
CA GLY A 9 22.67 4.73 25.09
C GLY A 9 23.29 3.56 24.34
N SER A 10 23.19 2.33 24.83
CA SER A 10 23.78 1.16 24.17
C SER A 10 22.85 0.54 23.10
N GLU A 11 21.56 0.42 23.38
CA GLU A 11 20.57 -0.14 22.44
C GLU A 11 20.36 0.76 21.21
N THR A 12 20.47 2.09 21.36
CA THR A 12 20.28 3.06 20.28
C THR A 12 21.44 3.11 19.30
N ALA A 13 22.68 2.96 19.77
CA ALA A 13 23.86 2.95 18.90
C ALA A 13 23.93 1.67 18.04
N LEU A 14 23.66 0.50 18.64
CA LEU A 14 23.61 -0.75 17.89
C LEU A 14 22.43 -0.77 16.90
N ALA A 15 21.23 -0.35 17.34
CA ALA A 15 20.08 -0.23 16.43
C ALA A 15 20.34 0.77 15.30
N GLY A 16 21.01 1.89 15.58
CA GLY A 16 21.42 2.86 14.56
C GLY A 16 22.45 2.31 13.57
N ALA A 17 23.43 1.55 14.06
CA ALA A 17 24.41 0.86 13.21
C ALA A 17 23.73 -0.16 12.29
N ILE A 18 22.79 -0.96 12.81
CA ILE A 18 21.99 -1.90 12.03
C ILE A 18 21.13 -1.16 11.01
N GLY A 19 20.53 -0.03 11.38
CA GLY A 19 19.77 0.82 10.47
C GLY A 19 20.60 1.32 9.29
N TRP A 20 21.83 1.79 9.54
CA TRP A 20 22.74 2.23 8.48
C TRP A 20 23.17 1.07 7.57
N ILE A 21 23.49 -0.10 8.13
CA ILE A 21 23.84 -1.29 7.35
C ILE A 21 22.66 -1.71 6.48
N ASN A 22 21.45 -1.67 7.03
CA ASN A 22 20.23 -2.03 6.31
C ASN A 22 19.94 -1.04 5.17
N ASP A 23 20.09 0.26 5.41
CA ASP A 23 19.93 1.30 4.39
C ASP A 23 20.92 1.11 3.23
N LEU A 24 22.18 0.78 3.57
CA LEU A 24 23.20 0.48 2.58
C LEU A 24 22.89 -0.80 1.80
N LEU A 25 22.45 -1.87 2.48
CA LEU A 25 22.08 -3.15 1.86
C LEU A 25 20.87 -3.03 0.95
N LEU A 26 19.82 -2.32 1.38
CA LEU A 26 18.56 -2.20 0.63
C LEU A 26 18.66 -1.17 -0.52
N GLY A 27 19.51 -0.14 -0.40
CA GLY A 27 19.61 0.93 -1.38
C GLY A 27 20.75 0.75 -2.39
N SER A 28 21.93 1.19 -1.98
CA SER A 28 23.08 1.38 -2.89
C SER A 28 23.83 0.09 -3.19
N LEU A 29 24.02 -0.80 -2.20
CA LEU A 29 24.69 -2.09 -2.41
C LEU A 29 23.85 -3.02 -3.27
N ALA A 30 22.53 -3.08 -3.06
CA ALA A 30 21.64 -3.91 -3.88
C ALA A 30 21.78 -3.57 -5.37
N THR A 31 21.67 -2.28 -5.69
CA THR A 31 21.76 -1.79 -7.07
C THR A 31 23.18 -1.96 -7.63
N GLY A 32 24.21 -1.69 -6.84
CA GLY A 32 25.61 -1.87 -7.23
C GLY A 32 25.98 -3.32 -7.54
N LEU A 33 25.60 -4.26 -6.67
CA LEU A 33 25.80 -5.70 -6.87
C LEU A 33 25.05 -6.23 -8.09
N SER A 34 23.85 -5.69 -8.32
CA SER A 34 23.04 -5.99 -9.51
C SER A 34 23.80 -5.62 -10.81
N ILE A 35 24.38 -4.41 -10.86
CA ILE A 35 25.18 -3.94 -12.01
C ILE A 35 26.50 -4.71 -12.13
N LEU A 36 27.17 -5.00 -11.01
CA LEU A 36 28.38 -5.82 -11.01
C LEU A 36 28.11 -7.20 -11.58
N ALA A 37 27.02 -7.87 -11.17
CA ALA A 37 26.65 -9.17 -11.73
C ALA A 37 26.46 -9.12 -13.25
N VAL A 38 25.78 -8.08 -13.77
CA VAL A 38 25.63 -7.86 -15.23
C VAL A 38 26.98 -7.65 -15.91
N SER A 39 27.85 -6.84 -15.30
CA SER A 39 29.18 -6.52 -15.84
C SER A 39 30.10 -7.75 -15.88
N LEU A 40 30.11 -8.55 -14.80
CA LEU A 40 30.84 -9.81 -14.77
C LEU A 40 30.33 -10.79 -15.83
N VAL A 41 29.01 -10.91 -16.02
CA VAL A 41 28.43 -11.75 -17.09
C VAL A 41 28.88 -11.28 -18.48
N GLY A 42 28.89 -9.97 -18.73
CA GLY A 42 29.43 -9.40 -19.97
C GLY A 42 30.91 -9.74 -20.17
N LEU A 43 31.70 -9.66 -19.10
CA LEU A 43 33.11 -10.06 -19.11
C LEU A 43 33.27 -11.57 -19.41
N LEU A 44 32.44 -12.43 -18.82
CA LEU A 44 32.46 -13.88 -19.01
C LEU A 44 32.00 -14.29 -20.43
N MET A 45 31.11 -13.50 -21.06
CA MET A 45 30.77 -13.62 -22.48
C MET A 45 31.93 -13.20 -23.37
N LEU A 46 32.64 -12.12 -23.05
CA LEU A 46 33.81 -11.64 -23.80
C LEU A 46 34.98 -12.63 -23.71
N MET A 47 35.14 -13.30 -22.56
CA MET A 47 36.14 -14.35 -22.36
C MET A 47 35.85 -15.64 -23.16
N GLY A 48 34.77 -15.69 -23.94
CA GLY A 48 34.47 -16.78 -24.87
C GLY A 48 34.06 -18.11 -24.20
N GLN A 49 33.81 -18.11 -22.89
CA GLN A 49 33.62 -19.34 -22.10
C GLN A 49 32.16 -19.68 -21.74
N MET A 50 31.17 -18.86 -22.09
CA MET A 50 29.78 -19.12 -21.70
C MET A 50 28.80 -19.19 -22.88
N PRO A 51 27.81 -20.12 -22.84
CA PRO A 51 26.73 -20.14 -23.82
C PRO A 51 25.80 -18.95 -23.57
N ILE A 52 25.43 -18.22 -24.63
CA ILE A 52 24.64 -16.98 -24.59
C ILE A 52 23.33 -17.09 -23.80
N ARG A 53 22.82 -18.32 -23.66
CA ARG A 53 21.64 -18.68 -22.86
C ARG A 53 21.84 -18.43 -21.35
N GLN A 54 23.05 -18.59 -20.82
CA GLN A 54 23.39 -18.31 -19.43
C GLN A 54 23.35 -16.79 -19.19
N GLY A 55 24.02 -16.02 -20.06
CA GLY A 55 24.04 -14.56 -19.95
C GLY A 55 22.64 -13.94 -20.05
N MET A 56 21.84 -14.41 -21.01
CA MET A 56 20.46 -13.91 -21.20
C MET A 56 19.55 -14.16 -19.99
N ARG A 57 19.71 -15.30 -19.29
CA ARG A 57 18.96 -15.60 -18.06
C ARG A 57 19.31 -14.66 -16.91
N VAL A 58 20.60 -14.31 -16.76
CA VAL A 58 21.04 -13.38 -15.70
C VAL A 58 20.57 -11.96 -15.97
N ILE A 59 20.67 -11.50 -17.22
CA ILE A 59 20.19 -10.16 -17.63
C ILE A 59 18.68 -10.05 -17.37
N LEU A 60 17.89 -11.07 -17.75
CA LEU A 60 16.45 -11.09 -17.46
C LEU A 60 16.16 -11.08 -15.96
N GLY A 61 16.89 -11.87 -15.16
CA GLY A 61 16.74 -11.86 -13.71
C GLY A 61 17.00 -10.47 -13.11
N CYS A 62 18.11 -9.84 -13.49
CA CYS A 62 18.47 -8.49 -13.06
C CYS A 62 17.40 -7.45 -13.44
N PHE A 63 16.89 -7.50 -14.68
CA PHE A 63 15.83 -6.59 -15.13
C PHE A 63 14.53 -6.79 -14.35
N VAL A 64 14.16 -8.03 -14.02
CA VAL A 64 12.96 -8.30 -13.24
C VAL A 64 13.12 -7.85 -11.79
N LEU A 65 14.26 -8.09 -11.14
CA LEU A 65 14.51 -7.64 -9.76
C LEU A 65 14.46 -6.10 -9.62
N LEU A 66 15.03 -5.37 -10.58
CA LEU A 66 15.13 -3.90 -10.50
C LEU A 66 13.97 -3.18 -11.20
N GLY A 67 13.58 -3.64 -12.39
CA GLY A 67 12.64 -2.96 -13.29
C GLY A 67 11.18 -3.33 -13.08
N ALA A 68 10.87 -4.59 -12.77
CA ALA A 68 9.47 -5.01 -12.61
C ALA A 68 8.72 -4.25 -11.50
N PRO A 69 9.30 -4.00 -10.31
CA PRO A 69 8.63 -3.22 -9.26
C PRO A 69 8.37 -1.78 -9.69
N VAL A 70 9.33 -1.14 -10.38
CA VAL A 70 9.19 0.25 -10.85
C VAL A 70 8.07 0.37 -11.88
N ILE A 71 8.00 -0.58 -12.82
CA ILE A 71 6.93 -0.63 -13.82
C ILE A 71 5.58 -0.91 -13.14
N ALA A 72 5.54 -1.85 -12.19
CA ALA A 72 4.32 -2.19 -11.46
C ALA A 72 3.78 -1.02 -10.64
N VAL A 73 4.65 -0.28 -9.95
CA VAL A 73 4.28 0.91 -9.18
C VAL A 73 3.82 2.04 -10.10
N GLY A 74 4.53 2.30 -11.19
CA GLY A 74 4.13 3.32 -12.16
C GLY A 74 2.76 3.03 -12.79
N LEU A 75 2.54 1.76 -13.17
CA LEU A 75 1.26 1.32 -13.69
C LEU A 75 0.18 1.41 -12.59
N ALA A 76 0.38 0.82 -11.41
CA ALA A 76 -0.58 0.86 -10.30
C ALA A 76 -0.96 2.29 -9.90
N GLY A 77 -0.01 3.23 -9.91
CA GLY A 77 -0.26 4.65 -9.70
C GLY A 77 -1.18 5.26 -10.76
N ALA A 78 -0.97 4.91 -12.04
CA ALA A 78 -1.85 5.33 -13.13
C ALA A 78 -3.26 4.71 -13.05
N TRP A 79 -3.38 3.46 -12.58
CA TRP A 79 -4.68 2.82 -12.34
C TRP A 79 -5.41 3.42 -11.12
N GLN A 80 -4.67 3.79 -10.07
CA GLN A 80 -5.23 4.41 -8.88
C GLN A 80 -5.80 5.79 -9.17
N SER A 81 -5.14 6.58 -10.04
CA SER A 81 -5.66 7.87 -10.49
C SER A 81 -6.84 7.75 -11.46
N ALA A 82 -6.94 6.63 -12.19
CA ALA A 82 -8.11 6.31 -13.01
C ALA A 82 -9.29 5.72 -12.21
N SER A 83 -9.07 5.29 -10.96
CA SER A 83 -10.14 4.75 -10.11
C SER A 83 -10.99 5.89 -9.54
N PRO A 84 -12.32 5.89 -9.77
CA PRO A 84 -13.21 6.81 -9.09
C PRO A 84 -13.05 6.66 -7.56
N PRO A 85 -13.05 7.75 -6.78
CA PRO A 85 -13.04 7.64 -5.33
C PRO A 85 -14.19 6.72 -4.90
N ALA A 86 -13.88 5.75 -4.03
CA ALA A 86 -14.88 4.81 -3.53
C ALA A 86 -16.10 5.59 -3.03
N PRO A 87 -17.34 5.15 -3.34
CA PRO A 87 -18.52 5.72 -2.74
C PRO A 87 -18.30 5.73 -1.24
N GLN A 88 -18.29 6.93 -0.66
CA GLN A 88 -18.04 7.09 0.76
C GLN A 88 -19.06 6.21 1.47
N PRO A 89 -18.68 5.40 2.47
CA PRO A 89 -19.65 4.60 3.21
C PRO A 89 -20.70 5.58 3.69
N MET A 90 -21.91 5.45 3.14
CA MET A 90 -23.02 6.32 3.47
C MET A 90 -23.25 6.12 4.96
N VAL A 91 -22.73 7.02 5.78
CA VAL A 91 -23.12 7.11 7.18
C VAL A 91 -24.60 7.41 7.11
N PHE A 92 -25.42 6.39 7.38
CA PHE A 92 -26.83 6.59 7.58
C PHE A 92 -26.95 7.39 8.87
N ILE A 93 -26.85 8.71 8.76
CA ILE A 93 -27.28 9.62 9.81
C ILE A 93 -28.79 9.53 9.73
N PRO A 94 -29.46 8.92 10.73
CA PRO A 94 -30.90 8.99 10.80
C PRO A 94 -31.23 10.48 10.83
N LYS A 95 -31.84 11.00 9.77
CA LYS A 95 -32.45 12.32 9.76
C LYS A 95 -33.28 12.39 11.04
N GLU A 96 -32.86 13.26 11.95
CA GLU A 96 -33.55 13.82 13.09
C GLU A 96 -34.73 12.98 13.62
N THR A 97 -34.60 12.49 14.86
CA THR A 97 -35.71 12.09 15.75
C THR A 97 -37.01 12.69 15.26
N ARG A 98 -37.90 11.87 14.65
CA ARG A 98 -39.18 12.36 14.12
C ARG A 98 -39.82 13.20 15.24
N GLY A 99 -39.84 14.51 15.06
CA GLY A 99 -40.49 15.40 16.01
C GLY A 99 -41.93 14.91 16.19
N PRO A 100 -42.53 15.08 17.37
CA PRO A 100 -43.91 14.68 17.59
C PRO A 100 -44.77 15.22 16.45
N LEU A 101 -45.33 14.31 15.66
CA LEU A 101 -46.22 14.64 14.56
C LEU A 101 -47.29 15.57 15.14
N PRO A 102 -47.53 16.77 14.57
CA PRO A 102 -48.66 17.59 14.98
C PRO A 102 -49.93 16.74 15.00
N SER A 103 -50.66 16.76 16.11
CA SER A 103 -51.90 16.01 16.27
C SER A 103 -52.80 16.30 15.07
N ALA A 104 -53.12 15.27 14.29
CA ALA A 104 -53.97 15.42 13.12
C ALA A 104 -55.39 15.74 13.61
N ASP A 105 -55.74 17.04 13.60
CA ASP A 105 -57.08 17.56 13.90
C ASP A 105 -58.06 17.33 12.72
N TYR A 106 -57.73 16.40 11.84
CA TYR A 106 -58.52 16.03 10.69
C TYR A 106 -58.54 14.51 10.59
N ASP A 107 -59.61 13.90 11.10
CA ASP A 107 -59.94 12.51 10.84
C ASP A 107 -60.87 12.45 9.61
N PRO A 108 -60.36 12.05 8.43
CA PRO A 108 -61.15 11.95 7.20
C PRO A 108 -62.26 10.88 7.28
N TYR A 109 -62.24 10.02 8.29
CA TYR A 109 -63.32 9.05 8.54
C TYR A 109 -64.43 9.60 9.46
N ALA A 110 -64.28 10.78 10.05
CA ALA A 110 -65.32 11.42 10.87
C ALA A 110 -66.59 11.78 10.07
N GLY A 111 -66.50 11.88 8.73
CA GLY A 111 -67.66 12.08 7.85
C GLY A 111 -68.48 10.80 7.55
N ALA A 112 -67.93 9.61 7.84
CA ALA A 112 -68.61 8.34 7.59
C ALA A 112 -69.55 7.94 8.74
N SER A 113 -69.27 8.39 9.97
CA SER A 113 -70.08 8.08 11.16
C SER A 113 -71.36 8.92 11.29
N LEU A 114 -71.49 9.99 10.51
CA LEU A 114 -72.65 10.88 10.53
C LEU A 114 -73.77 10.47 9.54
N ARG A 115 -73.54 9.44 8.72
CA ARG A 115 -74.60 8.83 7.89
C ARG A 115 -75.24 7.66 8.63
N ARG A 116 -75.99 7.97 9.69
CA ARG A 116 -76.94 7.02 10.29
C ARG A 116 -78.34 7.38 9.81
N ASN A 117 -78.99 6.36 9.23
CA ASN A 117 -80.30 6.31 8.59
C ASN A 117 -81.39 7.16 9.25
#